data_AF-A0A7L2M4E5-F1
#
_entry.id   AF-A0A7L2M4E5-F1
#
_cell.length_a   1.000
_cell.length_b   1.000
_cell.length_c   1.000
_cell.angle_alpha   90.00
_cell.angle_beta   90.00
_cell.angle_gamma   90.00
#
_symmetry.space_group_name_H-M   'P 1'
#
loop_
_entity.id
_entity.type
_entity.pdbx_description
1 polymer ?
#
loop_
_entity_poly.entity_id
_entity_poly.type
_entity_poly.pdbx_seq_one_letter_code
_entity_poly.pdbx_strand_id
1 'polypeptide(L)' 'QTLITLCHYAMSRDSRFFPAPDAFRPEHTPGHLRHPFASLPFGLGPRSCVGRRLAELQLHMALAQV' A
#
# COMPACT_ATOMS: atom_id res chain seq x y z
N GLN A 1 -19.76 -20.64 -8.42
CA GLN A 1 -18.79 -20.04 -7.47
C GLN A 1 -18.28 -18.75 -8.10
N THR A 2 -18.43 -17.60 -7.42
CA THR A 2 -17.99 -16.30 -7.97
C THR A 2 -16.59 -15.99 -7.47
N LEU A 3 -15.65 -15.77 -8.38
CA LEU A 3 -14.30 -15.35 -8.05
C LEU A 3 -14.25 -13.82 -7.95
N ILE A 4 -13.70 -13.32 -6.84
CA ILE A 4 -13.46 -11.88 -6.63
C ILE A 4 -11.95 -11.70 -6.43
N THR A 5 -11.34 -10.90 -7.29
CA THR A 5 -9.90 -10.60 -7.26
C THR A 5 -9.70 -9.13 -6.96
N LEU A 6 -8.76 -8.83 -6.06
CA LEU A 6 -8.34 -7.47 -5.76
C LEU A 6 -7.13 -7.10 -6.62
N CYS A 7 -7.28 -6.09 -7.47
CA CYS A 7 -6.20 -5.59 -8.31
C CYS A 7 -5.38 -4.54 -7.55
N HIS A 8 -4.63 -4.98 -6.53
CA HIS A 8 -3.84 -4.10 -5.65
C HIS A 8 -2.95 -3.12 -6.43
N TYR A 9 -2.33 -3.57 -7.52
CA TYR A 9 -1.47 -2.75 -8.37
C TYR A 9 -2.20 -1.58 -9.04
N ALA A 10 -3.40 -1.82 -9.55
CA ALA A 10 -4.20 -0.79 -10.22
C ALA A 10 -4.80 0.19 -9.20
N MET A 11 -5.26 -0.33 -8.06
CA MET A 11 -5.83 0.49 -6.98
C MET A 11 -4.81 1.48 -6.42
N SER A 12 -3.58 1.04 -6.15
CA SER A 12 -2.52 1.90 -5.62
C SER A 12 -1.94 2.89 -6.63
N ARG A 13 -2.34 2.80 -7.90
CA ARG A 13 -1.93 3.70 -8.99
C ARG A 13 -3.10 4.49 -9.58
N ASP A 14 -4.24 4.47 -8.92
CA ASP A 14 -5.40 5.22 -9.38
C ASP A 14 -5.15 6.72 -9.22
N SER A 15 -5.14 7.45 -10.33
CA SER A 15 -4.86 8.89 -10.38
C SER A 15 -5.86 9.74 -9.60
N ARG A 16 -7.06 9.19 -9.28
CA ARG A 16 -8.06 9.84 -8.42
C ARG A 16 -7.59 9.96 -6.97
N PHE A 17 -6.70 9.06 -6.52
CA PHE A 17 -6.18 9.04 -5.16
C PHE A 17 -4.68 9.36 -5.10
N PHE A 18 -3.93 9.07 -6.17
CA PHE A 18 -2.48 9.26 -6.25
C PHE A 18 -2.12 10.15 -7.45
N PRO A 19 -1.95 11.47 -7.27
CA PRO A 19 -1.47 12.35 -8.33
C PRO A 19 -0.06 11.95 -8.77
N ALA A 20 0.14 11.72 -10.07
CA ALA A 20 1.36 11.16 -10.65
C ALA A 20 1.73 9.76 -10.07
N PRO A 21 0.91 8.72 -10.32
CA PRO A 21 1.02 7.41 -9.69
C PRO A 21 2.29 6.62 -10.06
N ASP A 22 2.94 6.99 -11.17
CA ASP A 22 4.19 6.37 -11.64
C ASP A 22 5.45 7.05 -11.05
N ALA A 23 5.28 8.21 -10.40
CA ALA A 23 6.38 8.90 -9.73
C ALA A 23 6.51 8.42 -8.27
N PHE A 24 7.74 8.16 -7.83
CA PHE A 24 8.01 7.86 -6.42
C PHE A 24 7.92 9.13 -5.58
N ARG A 25 6.89 9.22 -4.72
CA ARG A 25 6.58 10.38 -3.88
C ARG A 25 6.39 9.95 -2.42
N PRO A 26 7.47 9.87 -1.62
CA PRO A 26 7.41 9.34 -0.25
C PRO A 26 6.54 10.17 0.69
N GLU A 27 6.28 11.44 0.35
CA GLU A 27 5.38 12.32 1.10
C GLU A 27 3.90 11.85 1.09
N HIS A 28 3.51 10.99 0.14
CA HIS A 28 2.16 10.42 0.03
C HIS A 28 1.92 9.28 1.04
N THR A 29 2.18 9.56 2.32
CA THR A 29 1.95 8.59 3.38
C THR A 29 0.46 8.28 3.56
N PRO A 30 0.09 7.08 4.03
CA PRO A 30 -1.31 6.67 4.20
C PRO A 30 -2.16 7.63 5.05
N GLY A 31 -1.55 8.42 5.94
CA GLY A 31 -2.22 9.46 6.72
C GLY A 31 -2.64 10.71 5.91
N HIS A 32 -2.13 10.88 4.70
CA HIS A 32 -2.48 11.97 3.78
C HIS A 32 -3.36 11.51 2.61
N LEU A 33 -3.69 10.22 2.55
CA LEU A 33 -4.57 9.69 1.51
C LEU A 33 -6.02 10.04 1.84
N ARG A 34 -6.74 10.56 0.84
CA ARG A 34 -8.16 10.91 0.96
C ARG A 34 -9.06 9.72 1.28
N HIS A 35 -8.64 8.49 1.00
CA HIS A 35 -9.44 7.29 1.22
C HIS A 35 -8.62 6.18 1.91
N PRO A 36 -9.09 5.65 3.05
CA PRO A 36 -8.33 4.71 3.89
C PRO A 36 -8.09 3.34 3.23
N PHE A 37 -8.80 3.02 2.14
CA PHE A 37 -8.62 1.79 1.36
C PHE A 37 -8.02 2.03 -0.03
N ALA A 38 -7.50 3.23 -0.31
CA ALA A 38 -6.89 3.53 -1.61
C ALA A 38 -5.62 2.70 -1.88
N SER A 39 -4.87 2.35 -0.83
CA SER A 39 -3.71 1.46 -0.92
C SER A 39 -3.81 0.38 0.15
N LEU A 40 -3.72 -0.88 -0.27
CA LEU A 40 -3.78 -2.07 0.60
C LEU A 40 -2.65 -3.04 0.24
N PRO A 41 -1.37 -2.66 0.39
CA PRO A 41 -0.24 -3.47 -0.07
C PRO A 41 -0.13 -4.81 0.66
N PHE A 42 -0.61 -4.85 1.91
CA PHE A 42 -0.63 -6.04 2.75
C PHE A 42 -2.06 -6.55 3.03
N GLY A 43 -3.06 -6.04 2.31
CA GLY A 43 -4.46 -6.30 2.59
C GLY A 43 -4.95 -5.76 3.93
N LEU A 44 -6.23 -6.00 4.24
CA LEU A 44 -6.87 -5.59 5.49
C LEU A 44 -7.79 -6.69 6.01
N GLY A 45 -7.92 -6.79 7.33
CA GLY A 45 -8.82 -7.72 7.99
C GLY A 45 -8.21 -9.10 8.21
N PRO A 46 -9.03 -10.15 8.40
CA PRO A 46 -8.58 -11.47 8.85
C PRO A 46 -7.71 -12.21 7.83
N ARG A 47 -7.75 -11.81 6.54
CA ARG A 47 -6.90 -12.36 5.48
C ARG A 47 -5.81 -11.38 5.02
N SER A 48 -5.44 -10.42 5.86
CA SER A 48 -4.28 -9.58 5.64
C SER A 48 -2.98 -10.40 5.72
N CYS A 49 -1.92 -9.87 5.12
CA CYS A 49 -0.60 -10.50 5.12
C CYS A 49 -0.09 -10.65 6.56
N VAL A 50 0.15 -11.90 6.97
CA VAL A 50 0.73 -12.23 8.27
C VAL A 50 2.11 -11.59 8.48
N GLY A 51 2.87 -11.40 7.39
CA GLY A 51 4.21 -10.83 7.40
C GLY A 51 4.26 -9.30 7.40
N ARG A 52 3.13 -8.59 7.46
CA ARG A 52 3.10 -7.11 7.33
C ARG A 52 4.11 -6.42 8.24
N ARG A 53 4.07 -6.73 9.54
CA ARG A 53 4.93 -6.07 10.55
C ARG A 53 6.41 -6.37 10.32
N LEU A 54 6.73 -7.59 9.88
CA LEU A 54 8.10 -7.98 9.56
C LEU A 54 8.61 -7.21 8.34
N ALA A 55 7.81 -7.14 7.26
CA ALA A 55 8.16 -6.41 6.05
C ALA A 55 8.34 -4.90 6.31
N GLU A 56 7.45 -4.29 7.09
CA GLU A 56 7.55 -2.89 7.50
C GLU A 56 8.82 -2.64 8.32
N LEU A 57 9.12 -3.50 9.30
CA LEU A 57 10.33 -3.39 10.12
C LEU A 57 11.59 -3.50 9.26
N GLN A 58 11.66 -4.49 8.36
CA GLN A 58 12.79 -4.68 7.46
C GLN A 58 13.00 -3.46 6.55
N LEU A 59 11.92 -2.87 6.02
CA LEU A 59 11.98 -1.65 5.22
C LEU A 59 12.51 -0.47 6.04
N HIS A 60 12.01 -0.28 7.26
CA HIS A 60 12.49 0.79 8.14
C HIS A 60 13.97 0.62 8.51
N MET A 61 14.40 -0.61 8.83
CA MET A 61 15.81 -0.91 9.11
C MET A 61 16.69 -0.64 7.89
N ALA A 62 16.27 -1.08 6.70
CA ALA A 62 17.01 -0.83 5.46
C ALA A 62 17.14 0.68 5.17
N LEU A 63 16.08 1.45 5.38
CA LEU A 63 16.10 2.91 5.20
C LEU A 63 17.00 3.63 6.22
N ALA A 64 17.06 3.13 7.47
CA ALA A 64 17.89 3.72 8.52
C ALA A 64 19.39 3.41 8.37
N GLN A 65 19.75 2.44 7.54
CA GLN A 65 21.14 2.06 7.24
C GLN A 65 21.76 2.87 6.10
N VAL A 66 20.94 3.63 5.37
CA VAL A 66 21.37 4.56 4.31
C VAL A 66 21.71 5.90 4.94
#